data_AF-A0A927JCL8-F1
#
_entry.id   AF-A0A927JCL8-F1
#
_cell.length_a   1.000
_cell.length_b   1.000
_cell.length_c   1.000
_cell.angle_alpha   90.00
_cell.angle_beta   90.00
_cell.angle_gamma   90.00
#
_symmetry.space_group_name_H-M   'P 1'
#
loop_
_entity.id
_entity.type
_entity.pdbx_description
1 polymer ?
#
loop_
_entity_poly.entity_id
_entity_poly.type
_entity_poly.pdbx_seq_one_letter_code
_entity_poly.pdbx_strand_id
1 'polypeptide(L)'
;MIAPSPAARGIAAVVLASATLGCAGPMTSEPASPSAMGAPSAAGDPQPQRVQSATLRGYGSISIVDPGKPASAPTRITDVPRVYASESAILVQTGTPYGPHDVEAHSYTEEPRPEDPGSWDEAIHAIISAATDIRLEAGGSDGLPGLELPLSLQGPGEYNVRLYTRGHGTNQGQLDSLAEEKYLIQVWQA
;
A
#
# COMPACT_ATOMS: atom_id res chain seq x y z
N MET A 1 23.93 -32.12 -18.80
CA MET A 1 24.71 -30.90 -18.50
C MET A 1 23.70 -29.76 -18.51
N ILE A 2 23.17 -29.40 -17.35
CA ILE A 2 22.10 -28.40 -17.21
C ILE A 2 22.77 -27.11 -16.75
N ALA A 3 22.69 -26.06 -17.56
CA ALA A 3 23.22 -24.75 -17.21
C ALA A 3 22.34 -24.13 -16.09
N PRO A 4 22.92 -23.48 -15.07
CA PRO A 4 22.14 -22.73 -14.10
C PRO A 4 21.60 -21.45 -14.76
N SER A 5 20.28 -21.27 -14.70
CA SER A 5 19.61 -20.04 -15.08
C SER A 5 19.99 -18.91 -14.10
N PRO A 6 20.30 -17.68 -14.55
CA PRO A 6 20.58 -16.58 -13.64
C PRO A 6 19.29 -16.16 -12.94
N ALA A 7 19.20 -16.42 -11.64
CA ALA A 7 18.15 -15.90 -10.78
C ALA A 7 18.22 -14.36 -10.80
N ALA A 8 17.19 -13.74 -11.36
CA ALA A 8 16.95 -12.31 -11.22
C ALA A 8 16.69 -12.02 -9.73
N ARG A 9 17.68 -11.43 -9.07
CA ARG A 9 17.60 -10.97 -7.68
C ARG A 9 16.74 -9.70 -7.63
N GLY A 10 15.43 -9.86 -7.65
CA GLY A 10 14.50 -8.78 -7.27
C GLY A 10 14.41 -8.71 -5.76
N ILE A 11 15.38 -8.04 -5.13
CA ILE A 11 15.28 -7.71 -3.70
C ILE A 11 14.27 -6.57 -3.59
N ALA A 12 13.15 -6.79 -2.90
CA ALA A 12 12.25 -5.72 -2.50
C ALA A 12 13.05 -4.67 -1.71
N ALA A 13 13.37 -3.55 -2.34
CA ALA A 13 14.01 -2.43 -1.68
C ALA A 13 12.93 -1.64 -0.92
N VAL A 14 13.11 -1.50 0.39
CA VAL A 14 12.20 -0.74 1.26
C VAL A 14 12.90 0.54 1.68
N VAL A 15 12.30 1.69 1.39
CA VAL A 15 12.74 3.00 1.87
C VAL A 15 11.74 3.47 2.94
N LEU A 16 12.21 3.71 4.16
CA LEU A 16 11.40 4.17 5.28
C LEU A 16 11.58 5.68 5.48
N ALA A 17 10.47 6.42 5.57
CA ALA A 17 10.46 7.79 6.06
C ALA A 17 9.69 7.84 7.39
N SER A 18 10.39 8.18 8.48
CA SER A 18 9.79 8.45 9.79
C SER A 18 9.75 9.95 10.02
N ALA A 19 8.55 10.53 10.18
CA ALA A 19 8.40 11.96 10.48
C ALA A 19 8.50 12.20 12.00
N THR A 20 9.50 12.96 12.44
CA THR A 20 9.58 13.49 13.80
C THR A 20 8.93 14.88 13.87
N LEU A 21 7.95 15.03 14.76
CA LEU A 21 7.25 16.29 15.01
C LEU A 21 8.13 17.22 15.86
N GLY A 22 8.74 18.23 15.24
CA GLY A 22 9.36 19.37 15.91
C GLY A 22 8.33 20.48 16.12
N CYS A 23 7.92 20.71 17.37
CA CYS A 23 7.08 21.87 17.74
C CYS A 23 7.92 23.14 17.86
N ALA A 24 7.55 24.21 17.16
CA ALA A 24 7.91 25.58 17.52
C ALA A 24 6.81 26.55 17.06
N GLY A 25 6.28 27.32 18.01
CA GLY A 25 5.19 28.30 17.83
C GLY A 25 5.65 29.68 17.30
N PRO A 26 4.88 30.77 17.53
CA PRO A 26 4.21 31.44 16.40
C PRO A 26 4.50 32.95 16.22
N MET A 27 3.92 33.48 15.13
CA MET A 27 3.55 34.87 14.76
C MET A 27 4.63 35.89 14.42
N THR A 28 4.60 36.37 13.16
CA THR A 28 4.63 37.82 12.84
C THR A 28 3.91 38.05 11.50
N SER A 29 2.99 39.00 11.49
CA SER A 29 2.18 39.46 10.34
C SER A 29 2.86 40.62 9.63
N GLU A 30 2.88 40.68 8.28
CA GLU A 30 2.80 41.94 7.48
C GLU A 30 2.77 41.68 5.94
N PRO A 31 2.49 42.67 5.05
CA PRO A 31 1.26 42.76 4.27
C PRO A 31 1.42 42.51 2.75
N ALA A 32 0.28 42.51 2.06
CA ALA A 32 0.10 42.18 0.64
C ALA A 32 0.69 43.19 -0.37
N SER A 33 1.24 42.66 -1.47
CA SER A 33 1.32 43.27 -2.82
C SER A 33 1.97 42.28 -3.81
N PRO A 34 1.88 42.50 -5.13
CA PRO A 34 0.71 42.61 -5.98
C PRO A 34 0.65 41.46 -7.00
N SER A 35 -0.44 41.36 -7.75
CA SER A 35 -0.73 40.38 -8.79
C SER A 35 0.47 40.04 -9.69
N ALA A 36 1.01 38.83 -9.51
CA ALA A 36 1.87 38.19 -10.50
C ALA A 36 0.98 37.44 -11.51
N MET A 37 1.28 37.70 -12.78
CA MET A 37 0.81 36.99 -13.96
C MET A 37 0.81 35.46 -13.76
N GLY A 38 -0.22 34.82 -14.34
CA GLY A 38 -0.50 33.39 -14.37
C GLY A 38 0.65 32.48 -13.94
N ALA A 39 0.56 31.98 -12.70
CA ALA A 39 1.28 30.78 -12.33
C ALA A 39 0.89 29.66 -13.31
N PRO A 40 1.85 28.86 -13.81
CA PRO A 40 1.49 27.62 -14.49
C PRO A 40 0.62 26.82 -13.51
N SER A 41 -0.56 26.41 -13.97
CA SER A 41 -1.43 25.51 -13.22
C SER A 41 -0.55 24.38 -12.72
N ALA A 42 -0.33 24.30 -11.40
CA ALA A 42 0.36 23.18 -10.79
C ALA A 42 -0.31 21.94 -11.35
N ALA A 43 0.46 21.06 -12.00
CA ALA A 43 -0.04 19.76 -12.40
C ALA A 43 -0.70 19.16 -11.15
N GLY A 44 -2.01 18.94 -11.20
CA GLY A 44 -2.76 18.45 -10.05
C GLY A 44 -2.19 17.11 -9.59
N ASP A 45 -2.39 16.77 -8.32
CA ASP A 45 -1.95 15.45 -7.83
C ASP A 45 -2.54 14.34 -8.70
N PRO A 46 -1.73 13.35 -9.12
CA PRO A 46 -2.19 12.24 -9.93
C PRO A 46 -3.43 11.62 -9.32
N GLN A 47 -4.51 11.53 -10.10
CA GLN A 47 -5.74 10.91 -9.65
C GLN A 47 -5.69 9.40 -9.94
N PRO A 48 -6.27 8.55 -9.06
CA PRO A 48 -6.32 7.12 -9.31
C PRO A 48 -7.15 6.87 -10.57
N GLN A 49 -6.61 6.08 -11.49
CA GLN A 49 -7.34 5.62 -12.68
C GLN A 49 -8.37 4.56 -12.33
N ARG A 50 -8.13 3.85 -11.21
CA ARG A 50 -9.03 2.84 -10.68
C ARG A 50 -9.06 2.95 -9.16
N VAL A 51 -10.26 2.97 -8.61
CA VAL A 51 -10.52 2.88 -7.18
C VAL A 51 -11.42 1.66 -6.97
N GLN A 52 -11.07 0.85 -5.99
CA GLN A 52 -11.81 -0.33 -5.57
C GLN A 52 -11.92 -0.30 -4.05
N SER A 53 -13.04 -0.76 -3.50
CA SER A 53 -13.26 -0.69 -2.06
C SER A 53 -14.15 -1.83 -1.59
N ALA A 54 -13.78 -2.43 -0.45
CA ALA A 54 -14.62 -3.44 0.21
C ALA A 54 -14.43 -3.40 1.73
N THR A 55 -15.48 -3.80 2.45
CA THR A 55 -15.37 -4.16 3.87
C THR A 55 -15.22 -5.67 3.96
N LEU A 56 -14.05 -6.13 4.37
CA LEU A 56 -13.72 -7.54 4.54
C LEU A 56 -14.01 -7.99 5.98
N ARG A 57 -14.42 -9.24 6.19
CA ARG A 57 -14.64 -9.84 7.52
C ARG A 57 -14.12 -11.27 7.55
N GLY A 58 -13.38 -11.62 8.60
CA GLY A 58 -13.01 -13.02 8.87
C GLY A 58 -11.83 -13.56 8.07
N TYR A 59 -10.95 -12.70 7.55
CA TYR A 59 -9.86 -13.13 6.67
C TYR A 59 -8.48 -13.17 7.34
N GLY A 60 -8.27 -12.48 8.47
CA GLY A 60 -7.01 -12.50 9.23
C GLY A 60 -5.76 -11.94 8.51
N SER A 61 -5.82 -11.76 7.20
CA SER A 61 -4.79 -11.16 6.37
C SER A 61 -5.35 -10.60 5.08
N ILE A 62 -4.63 -9.62 4.53
CA ILE A 62 -4.80 -9.05 3.20
C ILE A 62 -3.48 -9.26 2.46
N SER A 63 -3.53 -9.72 1.23
CA SER A 63 -2.36 -9.99 0.41
C SER A 63 -2.48 -9.30 -0.95
N ILE A 64 -1.36 -8.78 -1.44
CA ILE A 64 -1.17 -8.26 -2.79
C ILE A 64 -0.33 -9.30 -3.52
N VAL A 65 -0.87 -9.97 -4.51
CA VAL A 65 -0.27 -11.17 -5.11
C VAL A 65 -0.21 -11.08 -6.63
N ASP A 66 0.72 -11.81 -7.23
CA ASP A 66 0.67 -12.17 -8.65
C ASP A 66 0.28 -13.65 -8.79
N PRO A 67 -0.94 -13.97 -9.28
CA PRO A 67 -1.42 -15.34 -9.40
C PRO A 67 -0.63 -16.16 -10.44
N GLY A 68 0.12 -15.49 -11.32
CA GLY A 68 1.01 -16.12 -12.30
C GLY A 68 2.33 -16.62 -11.70
N LYS A 69 2.66 -16.24 -10.45
CA LYS A 69 3.87 -16.66 -9.77
C LYS A 69 3.61 -17.76 -8.75
N PRO A 70 4.53 -18.72 -8.59
CA PRO A 70 4.44 -19.69 -7.52
C PRO A 70 4.49 -18.99 -6.16
N ALA A 71 3.72 -19.50 -5.20
CA ALA A 71 3.82 -19.06 -3.82
C ALA A 71 5.26 -19.24 -3.32
N SER A 72 5.81 -18.19 -2.72
CA SER A 72 7.15 -18.19 -2.15
C SER A 72 7.07 -17.83 -0.68
N ALA A 73 8.01 -18.34 0.12
CA ALA A 73 7.98 -18.16 1.56
C ALA A 73 8.10 -16.66 1.90
N PRO A 74 7.10 -16.08 2.57
CA PRO A 74 7.13 -14.68 2.92
C PRO A 74 8.15 -14.42 4.02
N THR A 75 9.00 -13.42 3.81
CA THR A 75 9.95 -12.93 4.82
C THR A 75 9.37 -11.68 5.43
N ARG A 76 9.48 -11.52 6.75
CA ARG A 76 9.08 -10.28 7.41
C ARG A 76 9.92 -9.15 6.84
N ILE A 77 9.27 -8.17 6.23
CA ILE A 77 9.92 -6.95 5.81
C ILE A 77 9.73 -5.95 6.95
N THR A 78 10.82 -5.37 7.45
CA THR A 78 10.86 -4.30 8.47
C THR A 78 10.74 -4.70 9.96
N ASP A 79 10.98 -3.72 10.84
CA ASP A 79 10.64 -3.73 12.27
C ASP A 79 9.12 -3.64 12.54
N VAL A 80 8.33 -3.34 11.51
CA VAL A 80 6.87 -3.33 11.57
C VAL A 80 6.39 -4.74 11.85
N PRO A 81 5.61 -4.94 12.91
CA PRO A 81 4.99 -6.23 13.15
C PRO A 81 3.99 -6.52 12.01
N ARG A 82 4.07 -7.75 11.48
CA ARG A 82 3.02 -8.39 10.66
C ARG A 82 2.89 -7.98 9.20
N VAL A 83 3.89 -7.31 8.64
CA VAL A 83 4.03 -7.18 7.18
C VAL A 83 5.14 -8.08 6.67
N TYR A 84 4.83 -8.84 5.64
CA TYR A 84 5.73 -9.80 5.04
C TYR A 84 5.74 -9.59 3.53
N ALA A 85 6.88 -9.85 2.90
CA ALA A 85 6.97 -9.87 1.45
C ALA A 85 7.76 -11.08 0.97
N SER A 86 7.45 -11.47 -0.24
CA SER A 86 8.10 -12.53 -0.99
C SER A 86 8.27 -12.09 -2.45
N GLU A 87 8.82 -12.95 -3.29
CA GLU A 87 8.92 -12.65 -4.73
C GLU A 87 7.56 -12.61 -5.44
N SER A 88 6.51 -13.14 -4.80
CA SER A 88 5.18 -13.30 -5.39
C SER A 88 4.06 -12.61 -4.62
N ALA A 89 4.32 -12.08 -3.42
CA ALA A 89 3.30 -11.44 -2.61
C ALA A 89 3.84 -10.41 -1.61
N ILE A 90 2.99 -9.46 -1.27
CA ILE A 90 3.08 -8.66 -0.04
C ILE A 90 1.89 -9.08 0.82
N LEU A 91 2.12 -9.48 2.06
CA LEU A 91 1.11 -9.94 3.01
C LEU A 91 1.09 -9.03 4.24
N VAL A 92 -0.12 -8.67 4.64
CA VAL A 92 -0.42 -7.86 5.81
C VAL A 92 -1.33 -8.69 6.70
N GLN A 93 -0.97 -8.96 7.95
CA GLN A 93 -1.95 -9.55 8.88
C GLN A 93 -2.85 -8.45 9.43
N THR A 94 -4.13 -8.77 9.59
CA THR A 94 -5.08 -7.82 10.18
C THR A 94 -4.96 -7.78 11.71
N GLY A 95 -5.50 -6.73 12.33
CA GLY A 95 -5.41 -6.51 13.78
C GLY A 95 -6.29 -7.50 14.53
N THR A 96 -7.52 -7.62 14.04
CA THR A 96 -8.47 -8.65 14.45
C THR A 96 -8.63 -9.73 13.38
N PRO A 97 -8.74 -11.01 13.73
CA PRO A 97 -9.02 -12.07 12.76
C PRO A 97 -10.45 -12.05 12.22
N TYR A 98 -11.42 -11.51 12.98
CA TYR A 98 -12.86 -11.60 12.66
C TYR A 98 -13.58 -10.26 12.50
N GLY A 99 -12.94 -9.15 12.84
CA GLY A 99 -13.52 -7.81 12.73
C GLY A 99 -13.69 -7.36 11.27
N PRO A 100 -14.44 -6.26 11.05
CA PRO A 100 -14.47 -5.58 9.77
C PRO A 100 -13.13 -4.88 9.47
N HIS A 101 -12.71 -4.96 8.21
CA HIS A 101 -11.55 -4.27 7.67
C HIS A 101 -11.98 -3.50 6.43
N ASP A 102 -11.89 -2.19 6.46
CA ASP A 102 -12.17 -1.38 5.27
C ASP A 102 -10.91 -1.29 4.43
N VAL A 103 -11.00 -1.79 3.21
CA VAL A 103 -9.89 -1.83 2.26
C VAL A 103 -10.25 -0.98 1.07
N GLU A 104 -9.37 -0.05 0.73
CA GLU A 104 -9.43 0.76 -0.47
C GLU A 104 -8.15 0.56 -1.28
N ALA A 105 -8.30 0.36 -2.59
CA ALA A 105 -7.20 0.07 -3.49
C ALA A 105 -7.24 1.01 -4.70
N HIS A 106 -6.17 1.75 -4.87
CA HIS A 106 -5.98 2.78 -5.87
C HIS A 106 -4.89 2.35 -6.84
N SER A 107 -5.23 2.31 -8.12
CA SER A 107 -4.24 2.13 -9.19
C SER A 107 -3.98 3.46 -9.90
N TYR A 108 -2.71 3.83 -9.99
CA TYR A 108 -2.24 5.05 -10.65
C TYR A 108 -1.35 4.72 -11.85
N THR A 109 -1.28 5.65 -12.79
CA THR A 109 -0.33 5.61 -13.92
C THR A 109 1.05 6.15 -13.57
N GLU A 110 1.14 6.90 -12.48
CA GLU A 110 2.36 7.55 -11.99
C GLU A 110 2.30 7.63 -10.46
N GLU A 111 3.41 8.01 -9.82
CA GLU A 111 3.51 8.05 -8.37
C GLU A 111 2.53 9.07 -7.75
N PRO A 112 1.61 8.66 -6.86
CA PRO A 112 0.77 9.59 -6.12
C PRO A 112 1.58 10.29 -5.01
N ARG A 113 1.17 11.53 -4.69
CA ARG A 113 1.68 12.22 -3.50
C ARG A 113 1.41 11.36 -2.26
N PRO A 114 2.37 11.24 -1.32
CA PRO A 114 2.11 10.60 -0.04
C PRO A 114 0.97 11.28 0.72
N GLU A 115 0.17 10.48 1.42
CA GLU A 115 -0.84 10.96 2.37
C GLU A 115 -0.23 11.82 3.49
N ASP A 116 -1.05 12.71 4.05
CA ASP A 116 -0.61 13.66 5.08
C ASP A 116 -0.09 12.94 6.33
N PRO A 117 1.04 13.38 6.93
CA PRO A 117 1.54 12.81 8.17
C PRO A 117 0.49 12.85 9.29
N GLY A 118 0.31 11.73 9.99
CA GLY A 118 -0.66 11.60 11.09
C GLY A 118 -2.08 11.28 10.65
N SER A 119 -2.36 11.22 9.35
CA SER A 119 -3.61 10.64 8.84
C SER A 119 -3.58 9.11 8.93
N TRP A 120 -2.42 8.47 8.85
CA TRP A 120 -2.28 7.02 8.97
C TRP A 120 -1.35 6.67 10.13
N ASP A 121 -1.64 5.56 10.79
CA ASP A 121 -0.78 5.06 11.87
C ASP A 121 0.56 4.59 11.28
N GLU A 122 0.49 4.07 10.04
CA GLU A 122 1.63 3.51 9.36
C GLU A 122 1.55 3.65 7.84
N ALA A 123 2.71 3.76 7.20
CA ALA A 123 2.88 3.71 5.75
C ALA A 123 4.08 2.82 5.40
N ILE A 124 3.87 1.84 4.53
CA ILE A 124 4.89 0.91 4.03
C ILE A 124 5.02 1.11 2.53
N HIS A 125 6.24 1.14 2.04
CA HIS A 125 6.54 1.13 0.61
C HIS A 125 7.33 -0.13 0.27
N ALA A 126 6.81 -0.92 -0.67
CA ALA A 126 7.45 -2.11 -1.21
C ALA A 126 7.38 -2.12 -2.74
N ILE A 127 8.21 -2.98 -3.35
CA ILE A 127 8.19 -3.24 -4.79
C ILE A 127 7.80 -4.71 -4.99
N ILE A 128 6.94 -4.97 -5.97
CA ILE A 128 6.55 -6.32 -6.40
C ILE A 128 6.70 -6.42 -7.91
N SER A 129 7.35 -7.50 -8.39
CA SER A 129 7.39 -7.79 -9.82
C SER A 129 6.20 -8.68 -10.20
N ALA A 130 5.50 -8.36 -11.27
CA ALA A 130 4.37 -9.09 -11.81
C ALA A 130 4.74 -9.76 -13.15
N ALA A 131 4.59 -11.07 -13.23
CA ALA A 131 4.60 -11.86 -14.45
C ALA A 131 3.25 -11.80 -15.19
N THR A 132 2.15 -11.59 -14.45
CA THR A 132 0.82 -11.34 -15.02
C THR A 132 0.25 -10.02 -14.52
N ASP A 133 -0.84 -10.07 -13.76
CA ASP A 133 -1.47 -8.93 -13.10
C ASP A 133 -1.40 -9.08 -11.60
N ILE A 134 -1.23 -7.97 -10.88
CA ILE A 134 -1.27 -7.99 -9.41
C ILE A 134 -2.73 -7.89 -8.95
N ARG A 135 -3.11 -8.65 -7.93
CA ARG A 135 -4.46 -8.71 -7.38
C ARG A 135 -4.46 -8.64 -5.85
N LEU A 136 -5.63 -8.34 -5.29
CA LEU A 136 -5.88 -8.48 -3.86
C LEU A 136 -6.50 -9.83 -3.55
N GLU A 137 -6.01 -10.41 -2.45
CA GLU A 137 -6.57 -11.58 -1.80
C GLU A 137 -6.75 -11.30 -0.31
N ALA A 138 -7.65 -12.05 0.33
CA ALA A 138 -7.85 -11.98 1.76
C ALA A 138 -8.01 -13.39 2.31
N GLY A 139 -7.22 -13.75 3.34
CA GLY A 139 -7.20 -15.10 3.89
C GLY A 139 -6.93 -16.21 2.84
N GLY A 140 -6.22 -15.87 1.75
CA GLY A 140 -5.97 -16.77 0.61
C GLY A 140 -7.18 -16.98 -0.33
N SER A 141 -8.23 -16.18 -0.19
CA SER A 141 -9.36 -16.14 -1.12
C SER A 141 -9.16 -15.04 -2.16
N ASP A 142 -9.41 -15.36 -3.42
CA ASP A 142 -9.44 -14.43 -4.54
C ASP A 142 -10.88 -13.95 -4.85
N GLY A 143 -11.03 -13.09 -5.87
CA GLY A 143 -12.34 -12.67 -6.36
C GLY A 143 -13.19 -11.92 -5.31
N LEU A 144 -12.53 -11.19 -4.41
CA LEU A 144 -13.17 -10.46 -3.32
C LEU A 144 -14.17 -9.42 -3.87
N PRO A 145 -15.45 -9.47 -3.47
CA PRO A 145 -16.45 -8.50 -3.94
C PRO A 145 -16.03 -7.06 -3.67
N GLY A 146 -15.99 -6.22 -4.71
CA GLY A 146 -15.53 -4.84 -4.64
C GLY A 146 -14.01 -4.63 -4.78
N LEU A 147 -13.22 -5.71 -4.94
CA LEU A 147 -11.76 -5.70 -5.13
C LEU A 147 -11.32 -6.69 -6.25
N GLU A 148 -12.19 -6.97 -7.22
CA GLU A 148 -12.00 -8.05 -8.20
C GLU A 148 -11.03 -7.70 -9.35
N LEU A 149 -10.84 -6.41 -9.62
CA LEU A 149 -10.03 -5.96 -10.75
C LEU A 149 -8.53 -5.98 -10.39
N PRO A 150 -7.66 -6.24 -11.38
CA PRO A 150 -6.22 -6.06 -11.23
C PRO A 150 -5.82 -4.72 -10.60
N LEU A 151 -4.75 -4.69 -9.83
CA LEU A 151 -4.12 -3.46 -9.37
C LEU A 151 -3.12 -2.92 -10.41
N SER A 152 -2.54 -3.79 -11.23
CA SER A 152 -1.66 -3.43 -12.35
C SER A 152 -2.46 -2.88 -13.53
N LEU A 153 -2.16 -1.65 -13.96
CA LEU A 153 -2.83 -1.05 -15.12
C LEU A 153 -2.10 -1.34 -16.44
N GLN A 154 -0.79 -1.60 -16.39
CA GLN A 154 0.08 -1.74 -17.56
C GLN A 154 0.47 -3.20 -17.85
N GLY A 155 -0.14 -4.17 -17.17
CA GLY A 155 0.15 -5.60 -17.31
C GLY A 155 1.43 -6.03 -16.57
N PRO A 156 2.19 -7.02 -17.06
CA PRO A 156 3.41 -7.49 -16.41
C PRO A 156 4.47 -6.39 -16.27
N GLY A 157 5.22 -6.40 -15.17
CA GLY A 157 6.23 -5.38 -14.88
C GLY A 157 6.54 -5.25 -13.40
N GLU A 158 7.38 -4.29 -13.03
CA GLU A 158 7.62 -3.94 -11.63
C GLU A 158 6.67 -2.84 -11.18
N TYR A 159 6.15 -2.99 -9.98
CA TYR A 159 5.17 -2.08 -9.40
C TYR A 159 5.62 -1.64 -8.02
N ASN A 160 5.54 -0.33 -7.79
CA ASN A 160 5.56 0.23 -6.45
C ASN A 160 4.20 -0.01 -5.79
N VAL A 161 4.27 -0.38 -4.52
CA VAL A 161 3.12 -0.55 -3.66
C VAL A 161 3.34 0.29 -2.41
N ARG A 162 2.42 1.21 -2.16
CA ARG A 162 2.35 1.94 -0.90
C ARG A 162 1.11 1.49 -0.14
N LEU A 163 1.32 0.98 1.06
CA LEU A 163 0.28 0.48 1.95
C LEU A 163 0.21 1.38 3.17
N TYR A 164 -0.96 1.94 3.41
CA TYR A 164 -1.27 2.66 4.63
C TYR A 164 -2.19 1.83 5.52
N THR A 165 -1.94 1.88 6.83
CA THR A 165 -2.78 1.19 7.82
C THR A 165 -3.21 2.13 8.93
N ARG A 166 -4.44 1.94 9.41
CA ARG A 166 -5.00 2.64 10.57
C ARG A 166 -5.78 1.65 11.43
N GLY A 167 -5.70 1.78 12.75
CA GLY A 167 -6.42 0.97 13.74
C GLY A 167 -5.86 -0.44 13.95
N HIS A 168 -5.04 -0.94 13.01
CA HIS A 168 -4.46 -2.29 13.04
C HIS A 168 -3.70 -2.57 14.35
N GLY A 169 -2.85 -1.65 14.79
CA GLY A 169 -2.08 -1.79 16.04
C GLY A 169 -2.97 -1.81 17.30
N THR A 170 -4.01 -0.97 17.34
CA THR A 170 -4.96 -0.92 18.46
C THR A 170 -5.79 -2.20 18.58
N ASN A 171 -6.14 -2.79 17.44
CA ASN A 171 -6.94 -4.01 17.36
C ASN A 171 -6.13 -5.29 17.59
N GLN A 172 -4.82 -5.19 17.77
CA GLN A 172 -3.95 -6.34 17.79
C GLN A 172 -4.34 -7.38 18.86
N GLY A 173 -4.58 -8.61 18.39
CA GLY A 173 -4.87 -9.76 19.26
C GLY A 173 -6.26 -9.73 19.89
N GLN A 174 -7.09 -8.76 19.50
CA GLN A 174 -8.48 -8.68 19.91
C GLN A 174 -9.32 -9.56 19.00
N LEU A 175 -10.37 -10.18 19.56
CA LEU A 175 -11.34 -10.95 18.78
C LEU A 175 -12.27 -10.01 17.99
N ASP A 176 -12.61 -8.88 18.59
CA ASP A 176 -13.45 -7.81 18.03
C ASP A 176 -12.67 -6.49 17.93
N SER A 177 -13.08 -5.63 16.99
CA SER A 177 -12.41 -4.34 16.75
C SER A 177 -12.65 -3.36 17.90
N LEU A 178 -11.57 -2.80 18.44
CA LEU A 178 -11.58 -1.70 19.41
C LEU A 178 -11.55 -0.34 18.71
N ALA A 179 -10.99 -0.29 17.51
CA ALA A 179 -10.93 0.87 16.63
C ALA A 179 -11.30 0.45 15.20
N GLU A 180 -11.70 1.43 14.40
CA GLU A 180 -11.92 1.24 12.96
C GLU A 180 -10.61 0.85 12.28
N GLU A 181 -10.61 -0.27 11.56
CA GLU A 181 -9.41 -0.79 10.88
C GLU A 181 -9.48 -0.51 9.38
N LYS A 182 -8.54 0.30 8.89
CA LYS A 182 -8.50 0.74 7.49
C LYS A 182 -7.18 0.41 6.82
N TYR A 183 -7.28 0.10 5.54
CA TYR A 183 -6.17 -0.16 4.64
C TYR A 183 -6.36 0.65 3.37
N LEU A 184 -5.37 1.46 3.02
CA LEU A 184 -5.29 2.11 1.71
C LEU A 184 -4.08 1.56 0.97
N ILE A 185 -4.31 1.01 -0.22
CA ILE A 185 -3.28 0.40 -1.07
C ILE A 185 -3.17 1.24 -2.33
N GLN A 186 -2.00 1.83 -2.56
CA GLN A 186 -1.70 2.60 -3.78
C GLN A 186 -0.68 1.82 -4.61
N VAL A 187 -0.98 1.63 -5.90
CA VAL A 187 -0.12 0.88 -6.83
C VAL A 187 0.15 1.71 -8.07
N TRP A 188 1.42 1.77 -8.49
CA TRP A 188 1.85 2.38 -9.75
C TRP A 188 3.08 1.64 -10.29
N GLN A 189 3.34 1.78 -11.59
CA GLN A 189 4.50 1.17 -12.21
C GLN A 189 5.81 1.77 -11.67
N ALA A 190 6.84 0.95 -11.48
CA ALA A 190 8.16 1.36 -10.98
C ALA A 190 9.09 1.98 -12.03
#